data_AF-A0A966NZG9-F1
#
_entry.id   AF-A0A966NZG9-F1
#
_cell.length_a   1.000
_cell.length_b   1.000
_cell.length_c   1.000
_cell.angle_alpha   90.00
_cell.angle_beta   90.00
_cell.angle_gamma   90.00
#
_symmetry.space_group_name_H-M   'P 1'
#
loop_
_entity.id
_entity.type
_entity.pdbx_description
1 polymer ?
#
loop_
_entity_poly.entity_id
_entity_poly.type
_entity_poly.pdbx_seq_one_letter_code
_entity_poly.pdbx_strand_id
1 'polypeptide(L)'
;MRVALEIYAYAQALGEDRLKNPQDDLTSIMMHATVDGERMSPQEFGSFFILLVVAGNETTRNAISHGMMQLTKNPDQRRAWFDNFEAGTKNAVEEIVRYASPVIHFRRTATRDTEIRGQKIAAGEKVVMWYNSGNRDEEIFEDPYRFDVTRAPHPAQIGFGAGGPHFCLGANLARREIAVMFDEIRRRLPNLEITGEPAYLQSNFINGIKRLPARF
;
A
#
# COMPACT_ATOMS: atom_id res chain seq x y z
N MET A 1 7.13 -3.95 22.02
CA MET A 1 6.70 -5.36 22.15
C MET A 1 5.31 -5.53 22.76
N ARG A 2 4.96 -4.83 23.86
CA ARG A 2 3.65 -4.99 24.53
C ARG A 2 2.43 -4.91 23.59
N VAL A 3 2.32 -3.86 22.76
CA VAL A 3 1.19 -3.69 21.83
C VAL A 3 1.07 -4.83 20.82
N ALA A 4 2.18 -5.33 20.28
CA ALA A 4 2.16 -6.44 19.32
C ALA A 4 1.66 -7.73 19.98
N LEU A 5 2.04 -7.99 21.24
CA LEU A 5 1.57 -9.15 22.00
C LEU A 5 0.07 -9.03 22.34
N GLU A 6 -0.41 -7.82 22.67
CA GLU A 6 -1.82 -7.58 22.94
C GLU A 6 -2.68 -7.79 21.67
N ILE A 7 -2.23 -7.28 20.51
CA ILE A 7 -2.90 -7.53 19.22
C ILE A 7 -2.87 -9.02 18.87
N TYR A 8 -1.73 -9.69 19.06
CA TYR A 8 -1.61 -11.13 18.83
C TYR A 8 -2.61 -11.91 19.67
N ALA A 9 -2.66 -11.64 20.97
CA ALA A 9 -3.55 -12.33 21.90
C ALA A 9 -5.02 -12.11 21.56
N TYR A 10 -5.39 -10.88 21.19
CA TYR A 10 -6.73 -10.57 20.68
C TYR A 10 -7.06 -11.39 19.43
N ALA A 11 -6.15 -11.41 18.45
CA ALA A 11 -6.37 -12.12 17.19
C ALA A 11 -6.45 -13.63 17.38
N GLN A 12 -5.60 -14.21 18.23
CA GLN A 12 -5.69 -15.62 18.59
C GLN A 12 -7.06 -15.95 19.22
N ALA A 13 -7.50 -15.15 20.20
CA ALA A 13 -8.80 -15.34 20.84
C ALA A 13 -9.96 -15.20 19.83
N LEU A 14 -9.86 -14.26 18.89
CA LEU A 14 -10.83 -14.10 17.80
C LEU A 14 -10.86 -15.33 16.88
N GLY A 15 -9.70 -15.89 16.52
CA GLY A 15 -9.61 -17.11 15.73
C GLY A 15 -10.20 -18.33 16.44
N GLU A 16 -9.90 -18.49 17.72
CA GLU A 16 -10.49 -19.56 18.57
C GLU A 16 -12.01 -19.43 18.68
N ASP A 17 -12.52 -18.20 18.80
CA ASP A 17 -13.96 -17.93 18.79
C ASP A 17 -14.58 -18.29 17.44
N ARG A 18 -14.02 -17.85 16.30
CA ARG A 18 -14.58 -18.13 14.97
C ARG A 18 -14.55 -19.60 14.55
N LEU A 19 -13.71 -20.42 15.17
CA LEU A 19 -13.78 -21.88 15.03
C LEU A 19 -15.02 -22.46 15.73
N LYS A 20 -15.38 -21.93 16.90
CA LYS A 20 -16.53 -22.40 17.71
C LYS A 20 -17.85 -21.77 17.27
N ASN A 21 -17.80 -20.49 16.90
CA ASN A 21 -18.92 -19.60 16.61
C ASN A 21 -18.70 -18.89 15.25
N PRO A 22 -18.85 -19.59 14.12
CA PRO A 22 -18.64 -19.00 12.81
C PRO A 22 -19.58 -17.79 12.57
N GLN A 23 -19.06 -16.75 11.92
CA GLN A 23 -19.78 -15.54 11.52
C GLN A 23 -19.60 -15.29 10.02
N ASP A 24 -20.35 -14.34 9.48
CA ASP A 24 -20.16 -13.87 8.10
C ASP A 24 -19.03 -12.83 8.03
N ASP A 25 -17.79 -13.27 8.30
CA ASP A 25 -16.61 -12.43 8.24
C ASP A 25 -15.36 -13.14 7.70
N LEU A 26 -14.36 -12.34 7.34
CA LEU A 26 -13.10 -12.85 6.77
C LEU A 26 -12.36 -13.76 7.75
N THR A 27 -12.50 -13.56 9.06
CA THR A 27 -11.83 -14.40 10.05
C THR A 27 -12.43 -15.80 10.06
N SER A 28 -13.75 -15.92 10.01
CA SER A 28 -14.42 -17.22 9.84
C SER A 28 -14.02 -17.90 8.55
N ILE A 29 -13.96 -17.17 7.43
CA ILE A 29 -13.49 -17.74 6.15
C ILE A 29 -12.07 -18.31 6.30
N MET A 30 -11.14 -17.54 6.87
CA MET A 30 -9.75 -17.96 7.02
C MET A 30 -9.58 -19.14 7.99
N MET A 31 -10.29 -19.13 9.12
CA MET A 31 -10.18 -20.18 10.14
C MET A 31 -10.78 -21.52 9.69
N HIS A 32 -11.76 -21.51 8.77
CA HIS A 32 -12.38 -22.74 8.24
C HIS A 32 -11.83 -23.17 6.88
N ALA A 33 -11.01 -22.33 6.24
CA ALA A 33 -10.32 -22.69 5.00
C ALA A 33 -9.34 -23.85 5.23
N THR A 34 -9.29 -24.74 4.24
CA THR A 34 -8.30 -25.82 4.17
C THR A 34 -7.55 -25.69 2.85
N VAL A 35 -6.22 -25.72 2.91
CA VAL A 35 -5.32 -25.67 1.76
C VAL A 35 -4.39 -26.87 1.85
N ASP A 36 -4.34 -27.70 0.81
CA ASP A 36 -3.52 -28.91 0.76
C ASP A 36 -3.72 -29.88 1.96
N GLY A 37 -4.94 -29.88 2.52
CA GLY A 37 -5.30 -30.68 3.69
C GLY A 37 -4.95 -30.04 5.05
N GLU A 38 -4.27 -28.89 5.04
CA GLU A 38 -3.89 -28.16 6.25
C GLU A 38 -4.83 -26.98 6.51
N ARG A 39 -4.98 -26.64 7.80
CA ARG A 39 -5.79 -25.52 8.27
C ARG A 39 -4.93 -24.61 9.13
N MET A 40 -5.13 -23.30 8.95
CA MET A 40 -4.49 -22.29 9.80
C MET A 40 -4.93 -22.45 11.26
N SER A 41 -3.96 -22.59 12.16
CA SER A 41 -4.21 -22.56 13.60
C SER A 41 -4.52 -21.14 14.09
N PRO A 42 -5.21 -20.96 15.23
CA PRO A 42 -5.42 -19.64 15.81
C PRO A 42 -4.12 -18.87 16.11
N GLN A 43 -3.03 -19.58 16.37
CA GLN A 43 -1.71 -18.98 16.60
C GLN A 43 -1.10 -18.43 15.30
N GLU A 44 -1.20 -19.17 14.20
CA GLU A 44 -0.81 -18.69 12.88
C GLU A 44 -1.70 -17.53 12.43
N PHE A 45 -3.00 -17.60 12.72
CA PHE A 45 -3.93 -16.50 12.48
C PHE A 45 -3.53 -15.25 13.28
N GLY A 46 -3.13 -15.38 14.55
CA GLY A 46 -2.63 -14.26 15.34
C GLY A 46 -1.44 -13.55 14.68
N SER A 47 -0.52 -14.31 14.09
CA SER A 47 0.61 -13.76 13.34
C SER A 47 0.18 -13.11 12.03
N PHE A 48 -0.72 -13.76 11.29
CA PHE A 48 -1.24 -13.26 10.02
C PHE A 48 -2.08 -11.98 10.20
N PHE A 49 -2.87 -11.91 11.27
CA PHE A 49 -3.67 -10.74 11.62
C PHE A 49 -2.80 -9.49 11.86
N ILE A 50 -1.68 -9.64 12.58
CA ILE A 50 -0.71 -8.55 12.76
C ILE A 50 -0.18 -8.08 11.41
N LEU A 51 0.17 -9.01 10.53
CA LEU A 51 0.62 -8.68 9.18
C LEU A 51 -0.44 -7.87 8.43
N LEU A 52 -1.71 -8.27 8.48
CA LEU A 52 -2.81 -7.57 7.81
C LEU A 52 -3.03 -6.16 8.39
N VAL A 53 -3.02 -6.02 9.72
CA VAL A 53 -3.21 -4.71 10.39
C VAL A 53 -2.09 -3.74 10.02
N VAL A 54 -0.83 -4.19 10.07
CA VAL A 54 0.33 -3.34 9.75
C VAL A 54 0.36 -3.01 8.26
N ALA A 55 0.18 -4.01 7.38
CA ALA A 55 0.26 -3.82 5.94
C ALA A 55 -0.89 -2.95 5.40
N GLY A 56 -2.12 -3.16 5.90
CA GLY A 56 -3.32 -2.46 5.44
C GLY A 56 -3.47 -1.03 5.98
N ASN A 57 -2.86 -0.71 7.12
CA ASN A 57 -3.00 0.62 7.72
C ASN A 57 -1.95 1.61 7.19
N GLU A 58 -0.66 1.33 7.44
CA GLU A 58 0.41 2.30 7.17
C GLU A 58 0.51 2.65 5.69
N THR A 59 0.39 1.68 4.79
CA THR A 59 0.62 1.93 3.36
C THR A 59 -0.50 2.78 2.74
N THR A 60 -1.76 2.44 2.97
CA THR A 60 -2.92 3.17 2.43
C THR A 60 -3.02 4.58 3.00
N ARG A 61 -2.87 4.74 4.33
CA ARG A 61 -2.87 6.07 4.98
C ARG A 61 -1.80 6.99 4.39
N ASN A 62 -0.59 6.45 4.16
CA ASN A 62 0.49 7.24 3.58
C ASN A 62 0.23 7.58 2.11
N ALA A 63 -0.32 6.65 1.30
CA ALA A 63 -0.74 6.96 -0.06
C ALA A 63 -1.75 8.13 -0.10
N ILE A 64 -2.78 8.09 0.75
CA ILE A 64 -3.78 9.16 0.87
C ILE A 64 -3.12 10.49 1.27
N SER A 65 -2.25 10.48 2.28
CA SER A 65 -1.58 11.69 2.79
C SER A 65 -0.69 12.34 1.73
N HIS A 66 0.12 11.53 1.03
CA HIS A 66 0.94 12.00 -0.09
C HIS A 66 0.07 12.49 -1.24
N GLY A 67 -1.00 11.79 -1.58
CA GLY A 67 -1.94 12.18 -2.63
C GLY A 67 -2.56 13.56 -2.35
N MET A 68 -3.03 13.80 -1.11
CA MET A 68 -3.62 15.10 -0.75
C MET A 68 -2.58 16.23 -0.79
N MET A 69 -1.35 15.96 -0.37
CA MET A 69 -0.24 16.91 -0.51
C MET A 69 0.03 17.22 -1.99
N GLN A 70 0.10 16.23 -2.87
CA GLN A 70 0.34 16.45 -4.30
C GLN A 70 -0.82 17.17 -4.98
N LEU A 71 -2.07 16.84 -4.65
CA LEU A 71 -3.24 17.53 -5.19
C LEU A 71 -3.36 18.98 -4.70
N THR A 72 -2.83 19.29 -3.51
CA THR A 72 -2.70 20.69 -3.05
C THR A 72 -1.63 21.45 -3.85
N LYS A 73 -0.49 20.81 -4.13
CA LYS A 73 0.61 21.40 -4.91
C LYS A 73 0.28 21.54 -6.41
N ASN A 74 -0.63 20.72 -6.92
CA ASN A 74 -1.02 20.66 -8.33
C ASN A 74 -2.56 20.84 -8.46
N PRO A 75 -3.07 22.08 -8.29
CA PRO A 75 -4.51 22.35 -8.30
C PRO A 75 -5.18 22.07 -9.65
N ASP A 76 -4.42 22.17 -10.75
CA ASP A 76 -4.85 21.77 -12.09
C ASP A 76 -5.14 20.27 -12.16
N GLN A 77 -4.26 19.43 -11.60
CA GLN A 77 -4.44 17.97 -11.51
C GLN A 77 -5.64 17.63 -10.61
N ARG A 78 -5.77 18.32 -9.47
CA ARG A 78 -6.93 18.15 -8.58
C ARG A 78 -8.23 18.44 -9.30
N ARG A 79 -8.33 19.57 -10.01
CA ARG A 79 -9.53 19.92 -10.78
C ARG A 79 -9.79 18.91 -11.89
N ALA A 80 -8.78 18.53 -12.66
CA ALA A 80 -8.90 17.56 -13.75
C ALA A 80 -9.49 16.22 -13.25
N TRP A 81 -9.05 15.74 -12.09
CA TRP A 81 -9.64 14.54 -11.49
C TRP A 81 -11.01 14.80 -10.88
N PHE A 82 -11.19 15.82 -10.04
CA PHE A 82 -12.44 16.03 -9.31
C PHE A 82 -13.64 16.36 -10.22
N ASP A 83 -13.42 17.05 -11.33
CA ASP A 83 -14.46 17.37 -12.32
C ASP A 83 -14.87 16.13 -13.14
N ASN A 84 -14.01 15.13 -13.25
CA ASN A 84 -14.25 13.88 -13.97
C ASN A 84 -13.98 12.64 -13.10
N PHE A 85 -14.49 12.69 -11.86
CA PHE A 85 -14.06 11.79 -10.80
C PHE A 85 -14.21 10.31 -11.16
N GLU A 86 -15.38 9.89 -11.64
CA GLU A 86 -15.66 8.48 -11.93
C GLU A 86 -14.72 7.90 -13.01
N ALA A 87 -14.55 8.60 -14.13
CA ALA A 87 -13.69 8.15 -15.21
C ALA A 87 -12.19 8.27 -14.90
N GLY A 88 -11.79 9.29 -14.12
CA GLY A 88 -10.39 9.56 -13.77
C GLY A 88 -9.85 8.77 -12.59
N THR A 89 -10.71 8.21 -11.72
CA THR A 89 -10.29 7.62 -10.44
C THR A 89 -9.29 6.50 -10.57
N LYS A 90 -9.43 5.62 -11.56
CA LYS A 90 -8.47 4.52 -11.75
C LYS A 90 -7.05 5.05 -11.98
N ASN A 91 -6.90 6.05 -12.85
CA ASN A 91 -5.60 6.63 -13.19
C ASN A 91 -5.03 7.41 -12.00
N ALA A 92 -5.84 8.24 -11.35
CA ALA A 92 -5.43 9.05 -10.21
C ALA A 92 -4.96 8.19 -9.02
N VAL A 93 -5.66 7.08 -8.73
CA VAL A 93 -5.28 6.15 -7.66
C VAL A 93 -3.93 5.49 -7.96
N GLU A 94 -3.71 5.00 -9.19
CA GLU A 94 -2.42 4.43 -9.57
C GLU A 94 -1.30 5.47 -9.51
N GLU A 95 -1.55 6.69 -9.97
CA GLU A 95 -0.58 7.77 -9.90
C GLU A 95 -0.23 8.13 -8.45
N ILE A 96 -1.23 8.21 -7.56
CA ILE A 96 -1.00 8.45 -6.13
C ILE A 96 -0.09 7.37 -5.55
N VAL A 97 -0.33 6.09 -5.86
CA VAL A 97 0.49 4.99 -5.34
C VAL A 97 1.90 5.03 -5.94
N ARG A 98 2.04 5.27 -7.25
CA ARG A 98 3.34 5.43 -7.94
C ARG A 98 4.14 6.58 -7.31
N TYR A 99 3.50 7.73 -7.16
CA TYR A 99 4.14 8.93 -6.68
C TYR A 99 4.48 8.83 -5.19
N ALA A 100 3.56 8.34 -4.36
CA ALA A 100 3.81 8.14 -2.94
C ALA A 100 4.86 7.06 -2.68
N SER A 101 4.82 5.95 -3.43
CA SER A 101 5.62 4.74 -3.16
C SER A 101 5.72 4.43 -1.65
N PRO A 102 4.59 4.16 -0.96
CA PRO A 102 4.56 4.10 0.50
C PRO A 102 5.50 3.05 1.09
N VAL A 103 5.70 1.94 0.38
CA VAL A 103 6.77 0.97 0.65
C VAL A 103 7.96 1.31 -0.23
N ILE A 104 9.10 1.63 0.39
CA ILE A 104 10.30 2.09 -0.30
C ILE A 104 11.00 0.92 -1.00
N HIS A 105 11.15 -0.21 -0.31
CA HIS A 105 11.83 -1.37 -0.84
C HIS A 105 11.34 -2.68 -0.23
N PHE A 106 11.56 -3.80 -0.93
CA PHE A 106 11.54 -5.14 -0.34
C PHE A 106 12.88 -5.84 -0.58
N ARG A 107 13.11 -6.94 0.13
CA ARG A 107 14.32 -7.75 0.02
C ARG A 107 14.00 -9.19 -0.35
N ARG A 108 14.89 -9.85 -1.08
CA ARG A 108 14.96 -11.30 -1.25
C ARG A 108 16.34 -11.83 -0.87
N THR A 109 16.45 -13.14 -0.69
CA THR A 109 17.73 -13.85 -0.61
C THR A 109 17.82 -14.76 -1.82
N ALA A 110 18.94 -14.73 -2.55
CA ALA A 110 19.18 -15.68 -3.62
C ALA A 110 19.30 -17.10 -3.04
N THR A 111 18.51 -18.05 -3.55
CA THR A 111 18.56 -19.46 -3.10
C THR A 111 19.62 -20.28 -3.84
N ARG A 112 20.12 -19.74 -4.95
CA ARG A 112 21.18 -20.29 -5.80
C ARG A 112 21.87 -19.14 -6.54
N ASP A 113 23.05 -19.40 -7.07
CA ASP A 113 23.74 -18.45 -7.95
C ASP A 113 22.84 -18.07 -9.14
N THR A 114 22.81 -16.79 -9.47
CA THR A 114 21.99 -16.22 -10.55
C THR A 114 22.64 -14.96 -11.12
N GLU A 115 22.03 -14.38 -12.15
CA GLU A 115 22.47 -13.12 -12.75
C GLU A 115 21.26 -12.20 -12.96
N ILE A 116 21.43 -10.88 -12.73
CA ILE A 116 20.44 -9.85 -13.06
C ILE A 116 21.14 -8.75 -13.86
N ARG A 117 20.70 -8.51 -15.10
CA ARG A 117 21.29 -7.51 -16.02
C ARG A 117 22.83 -7.58 -16.10
N GLY A 118 23.42 -8.76 -16.23
CA GLY A 118 24.88 -8.93 -16.28
C GLY A 118 25.57 -9.05 -14.92
N GLN A 119 24.90 -8.67 -13.82
CA GLN A 119 25.46 -8.73 -12.47
C GLN A 119 25.27 -10.11 -11.87
N LYS A 120 26.37 -10.81 -11.56
CA LYS A 120 26.36 -12.07 -10.83
C LYS A 120 25.93 -11.85 -9.38
N ILE A 121 25.09 -12.75 -8.89
CA ILE A 121 24.55 -12.78 -7.52
C ILE A 121 24.73 -14.21 -7.00
N ALA A 122 25.50 -14.37 -5.93
CA ALA A 122 25.77 -15.66 -5.34
C ALA A 122 24.62 -16.13 -4.43
N ALA A 123 24.48 -17.45 -4.26
CA ALA A 123 23.58 -18.04 -3.29
C ALA A 123 23.81 -17.44 -1.89
N GLY A 124 22.72 -17.07 -1.20
CA GLY A 124 22.76 -16.42 0.11
C GLY A 124 22.85 -14.90 0.08
N GLU A 125 23.19 -14.29 -1.07
CA GLU A 125 23.22 -12.83 -1.18
C GLU A 125 21.81 -12.22 -1.12
N LYS A 126 21.75 -10.99 -0.58
CA LYS A 126 20.50 -10.25 -0.42
C LYS A 126 20.33 -9.29 -1.60
N VAL A 127 19.17 -9.36 -2.24
CA VAL A 127 18.77 -8.43 -3.31
C VAL A 127 17.69 -7.51 -2.77
N VAL A 128 17.92 -6.20 -2.86
CA VAL A 128 16.96 -5.17 -2.44
C VAL A 128 16.34 -4.52 -3.67
N MET A 129 15.01 -4.57 -3.77
CA MET A 129 14.25 -3.96 -4.86
C MET A 129 13.68 -2.64 -4.37
N TRP A 130 14.16 -1.53 -4.94
CA TRP A 130 13.76 -0.16 -4.57
C TRP A 130 12.58 0.31 -5.43
N TYR A 131 11.36 0.21 -4.91
CA TYR A 131 10.16 0.56 -5.65
C TYR A 131 10.03 2.06 -5.90
N ASN A 132 10.46 2.88 -4.96
CA ASN A 132 10.50 4.33 -5.15
C ASN A 132 11.40 4.74 -6.33
N SER A 133 12.52 4.03 -6.54
CA SER A 133 13.39 4.23 -7.70
C SER A 133 12.73 3.74 -8.98
N GLY A 134 12.19 2.52 -9.00
CA GLY A 134 11.54 1.97 -10.20
C GLY A 134 10.28 2.74 -10.62
N ASN A 135 9.52 3.28 -9.65
CA ASN A 135 8.40 4.18 -9.92
C ASN A 135 8.83 5.58 -10.39
N ARG A 136 10.14 5.82 -10.55
CA ARG A 136 10.73 7.03 -11.13
C ARG A 136 11.64 6.73 -12.33
N ASP A 137 11.64 5.50 -12.81
CA ASP A 137 12.47 5.07 -13.93
C ASP A 137 12.01 5.71 -15.24
N GLU A 138 12.85 6.57 -15.82
CA GLU A 138 12.61 7.27 -17.08
C GLU A 138 12.59 6.34 -18.31
N GLU A 139 13.11 5.12 -18.21
CA GLU A 139 12.96 4.11 -19.27
C GLU A 139 11.50 3.63 -19.39
N ILE A 140 10.70 3.81 -18.33
CA ILE A 140 9.32 3.28 -18.21
C ILE A 140 8.28 4.40 -18.12
N PHE A 141 8.58 5.47 -17.39
CA PHE A 141 7.64 6.57 -17.15
C PHE A 141 8.18 7.88 -17.74
N GLU A 142 7.50 8.41 -18.76
CA GLU A 142 7.74 9.77 -19.26
C GLU A 142 7.50 10.80 -18.14
N ASP A 143 8.39 11.79 -18.02
CA ASP A 143 8.42 12.78 -16.94
C ASP A 143 8.14 12.16 -15.56
N PRO A 144 9.00 11.26 -15.06
CA PRO A 144 8.68 10.41 -13.92
C PRO A 144 8.45 11.19 -12.62
N TYR A 145 9.01 12.39 -12.52
CA TYR A 145 8.86 13.29 -11.37
C TYR A 145 7.65 14.22 -11.46
N ARG A 146 6.91 14.22 -12.57
CA ARG A 146 5.64 14.94 -12.67
C ARG A 146 4.53 14.11 -12.04
N PHE A 147 3.73 14.75 -11.18
CA PHE A 147 2.48 14.18 -10.67
C PHE A 147 1.37 14.42 -11.70
N ASP A 148 0.85 13.35 -12.29
CA ASP A 148 -0.15 13.41 -13.36
C ASP A 148 -1.28 12.41 -13.12
N VAL A 149 -2.43 12.90 -12.65
CA VAL A 149 -3.60 12.06 -12.34
C VAL A 149 -4.25 11.45 -13.58
N THR A 150 -3.88 11.95 -14.76
CA THR A 150 -4.37 11.43 -16.05
C THR A 150 -3.46 10.37 -16.64
N ARG A 151 -2.26 10.16 -16.06
CA ARG A 151 -1.28 9.15 -16.50
C ARG A 151 -1.96 7.80 -16.69
N ALA A 152 -1.73 7.19 -17.85
CA ALA A 152 -2.27 5.87 -18.15
C ALA A 152 -1.81 4.87 -17.07
N PRO A 153 -2.68 3.95 -16.64
CA PRO A 153 -2.35 2.97 -15.59
C PRO A 153 -1.36 1.89 -16.08
N HIS A 154 -0.99 1.93 -17.37
CA HIS A 154 -0.01 1.05 -17.99
C HIS A 154 1.07 1.89 -18.70
N PRO A 155 2.36 1.56 -18.56
CA PRO A 155 2.92 0.46 -17.77
C PRO A 155 2.61 0.58 -16.26
N ALA A 156 2.41 -0.56 -15.60
CA ALA A 156 1.93 -0.59 -14.22
C ALA A 156 3.03 -0.12 -13.24
N GLN A 157 2.64 0.71 -12.29
CA GLN A 157 3.49 1.04 -11.13
C GLN A 157 3.75 -0.20 -10.26
N ILE A 158 4.87 -0.20 -9.53
CA ILE A 158 5.37 -1.36 -8.77
C ILE A 158 5.26 -1.20 -7.24
N GLY A 159 4.53 -0.20 -6.76
CA GLY A 159 4.23 0.05 -5.34
C GLY A 159 3.38 -1.05 -4.68
N PHE A 160 2.67 -1.88 -5.46
CA PHE A 160 2.02 -3.11 -4.98
C PHE A 160 2.89 -4.37 -5.16
N GLY A 161 4.14 -4.21 -5.57
CA GLY A 161 5.02 -5.28 -6.04
C GLY A 161 4.91 -5.54 -7.54
N ALA A 162 5.90 -6.22 -8.12
CA ALA A 162 6.03 -6.44 -9.56
C ALA A 162 5.35 -7.75 -10.06
N GLY A 163 4.15 -8.05 -9.58
CA GLY A 163 3.31 -9.14 -10.12
C GLY A 163 3.73 -10.59 -9.79
N GLY A 164 4.69 -10.80 -8.88
CA GLY A 164 5.10 -12.13 -8.43
C GLY A 164 4.19 -12.75 -7.34
N PRO A 165 4.55 -13.91 -6.76
CA PRO A 165 3.75 -14.61 -5.74
C PRO A 165 3.44 -13.80 -4.47
N HIS A 166 4.22 -12.75 -4.21
CA HIS A 166 4.01 -11.80 -3.10
C HIS A 166 3.44 -10.46 -3.58
N PHE A 167 2.73 -10.43 -4.71
CA PHE A 167 1.95 -9.27 -5.10
C PHE A 167 0.97 -8.92 -3.98
N CYS A 168 0.77 -7.62 -3.75
CA CYS A 168 0.01 -7.13 -2.61
C CYS A 168 -1.40 -7.72 -2.56
N LEU A 169 -1.67 -8.54 -1.54
CA LEU A 169 -2.99 -9.12 -1.28
C LEU A 169 -4.08 -8.04 -1.10
N GLY A 170 -3.70 -6.92 -0.49
CA GLY A 170 -4.59 -5.78 -0.22
C GLY A 170 -4.74 -4.79 -1.37
N ALA A 171 -4.15 -5.02 -2.56
CA ALA A 171 -4.08 -4.00 -3.61
C ALA A 171 -5.46 -3.47 -4.03
N ASN A 172 -6.46 -4.36 -4.13
CA ASN A 172 -7.83 -3.96 -4.47
C ASN A 172 -8.51 -3.17 -3.35
N LEU A 173 -8.27 -3.55 -2.10
CA LEU A 173 -8.78 -2.82 -0.94
C LEU A 173 -8.16 -1.43 -0.85
N ALA A 174 -6.83 -1.34 -0.93
CA ALA A 174 -6.11 -0.06 -0.90
C ALA A 174 -6.60 0.91 -1.99
N ARG A 175 -6.77 0.42 -3.23
CA ARG A 175 -7.36 1.22 -4.32
C ARG A 175 -8.74 1.75 -3.97
N ARG A 176 -9.59 0.87 -3.41
CA ARG A 176 -10.95 1.24 -3.02
C ARG A 176 -10.97 2.25 -1.90
N GLU A 177 -10.13 2.08 -0.89
CA GLU A 177 -9.99 3.01 0.23
C GLU A 177 -9.53 4.40 -0.23
N ILE A 178 -8.51 4.45 -1.10
CA ILE A 178 -8.03 5.73 -1.70
C ILE A 178 -9.17 6.39 -2.48
N ALA A 179 -9.84 5.64 -3.37
CA ALA A 179 -10.95 6.17 -4.16
C ALA A 179 -12.09 6.71 -3.29
N VAL A 180 -12.55 5.94 -2.30
CA VAL A 180 -13.62 6.36 -1.38
C VAL A 180 -13.21 7.59 -0.57
N MET A 181 -11.98 7.61 -0.05
CA MET A 181 -11.49 8.76 0.72
C MET A 181 -11.49 10.04 -0.11
N PHE A 182 -10.98 9.99 -1.35
CA PHE A 182 -10.96 11.18 -2.21
C PHE A 182 -12.34 11.59 -2.73
N ASP A 183 -13.27 10.66 -2.92
CA ASP A 183 -14.66 11.01 -3.24
C ASP A 183 -15.34 11.74 -2.06
N GLU A 184 -15.14 11.25 -0.84
CA GLU A 184 -15.64 11.91 0.37
C GLU A 184 -15.00 13.28 0.57
N ILE A 185 -13.69 13.42 0.38
CA ILE A 185 -13.00 14.72 0.44
C ILE A 185 -13.59 15.68 -0.59
N ARG A 186 -13.73 15.25 -1.85
CA ARG A 186 -14.30 16.07 -2.92
C ARG A 186 -15.72 16.55 -2.60
N ARG A 187 -16.57 15.65 -2.08
CA ARG A 187 -17.99 15.96 -1.79
C ARG A 187 -18.18 16.78 -0.53
N ARG A 188 -17.41 16.51 0.53
CA ARG A 188 -17.66 17.07 1.87
C ARG A 188 -16.68 18.16 2.30
N LEU A 189 -15.46 18.13 1.77
CA LEU A 189 -14.37 19.04 2.11
C LEU A 189 -13.69 19.58 0.83
N PRO A 190 -14.45 20.16 -0.12
CA PRO A 190 -13.92 20.54 -1.43
C PRO A 190 -12.77 21.55 -1.36
N ASN A 191 -12.72 22.35 -0.29
CA ASN A 191 -11.69 23.35 -0.04
C ASN A 191 -10.53 22.84 0.83
N LEU A 192 -10.49 21.54 1.16
CA LEU A 192 -9.41 20.99 1.97
C LEU A 192 -8.07 21.19 1.29
N GLU A 193 -7.12 21.79 1.99
CA GLU A 193 -5.76 22.02 1.48
C GLU A 193 -4.72 21.87 2.58
N ILE A 194 -3.53 21.42 2.18
CA ILE A 194 -2.37 21.29 3.07
C ILE A 194 -1.76 22.67 3.30
N THR A 195 -1.56 23.04 4.57
CA THR A 195 -1.16 24.41 4.98
C THR A 195 0.28 24.53 5.47
N GLY A 196 1.02 23.44 5.55
CA GLY A 196 2.40 23.46 6.02
C GLY A 196 3.18 22.21 5.66
N GLU A 197 4.48 22.24 5.97
CA GLU A 197 5.41 21.15 5.65
C GLU A 197 5.04 19.84 6.38
N PRO A 198 5.09 18.69 5.69
CA PRO A 198 4.87 17.39 6.31
C PRO A 198 5.97 17.06 7.32
N ALA A 199 5.57 16.47 8.46
CA ALA A 199 6.51 15.78 9.33
C ALA A 199 6.64 14.33 8.86
N TYR A 200 7.76 13.97 8.24
CA TYR A 200 8.00 12.62 7.73
C TYR A 200 8.31 11.61 8.85
N LEU A 201 7.96 10.35 8.60
CA LEU A 201 8.36 9.20 9.39
C LEU A 201 9.85 8.90 9.14
N GLN A 202 10.64 8.83 10.21
CA GLN A 202 12.00 8.31 10.13
C GLN A 202 11.94 6.78 9.99
N SER A 203 12.01 6.30 8.74
CA SER A 203 11.98 4.88 8.41
C SER A 203 12.82 4.64 7.16
N ASN A 204 13.51 3.49 7.10
CA ASN A 204 14.19 3.03 5.90
C ASN A 204 13.29 2.18 4.99
N PHE A 205 12.08 1.83 5.45
CA PHE A 205 11.17 0.92 4.76
C PHE A 205 9.87 1.60 4.29
N ILE A 206 9.36 2.56 5.06
CA ILE A 206 8.08 3.24 4.80
C ILE A 206 8.31 4.72 4.48
N ASN A 207 7.82 5.17 3.33
CA ASN A 207 7.77 6.58 2.96
C ASN A 207 6.57 7.25 3.62
N GLY A 208 6.64 7.44 4.93
CA GLY A 208 5.49 7.83 5.74
C GLY A 208 5.40 9.31 6.08
N ILE A 209 4.18 9.83 6.24
CA ILE A 209 3.89 11.15 6.80
C ILE A 209 3.26 10.97 8.20
N LYS A 210 3.95 11.42 9.25
CA LYS A 210 3.46 11.38 10.63
C LYS A 210 2.39 12.44 10.89
N ARG A 211 2.60 13.64 10.35
CA ARG A 211 1.69 14.78 10.55
C ARG A 211 1.66 15.64 9.28
N LEU A 212 0.45 16.03 8.88
CA LEU A 212 0.21 16.88 7.72
C LEU A 212 -0.82 17.96 8.10
N PRO A 213 -0.40 19.21 8.33
CA PRO A 213 -1.32 20.30 8.65
C PRO A 213 -2.26 20.62 7.47
N ALA A 214 -3.55 20.80 7.74
CA ALA A 214 -4.55 21.12 6.73
C ALA A 214 -5.62 22.09 7.25
N ARG A 215 -6.31 22.78 6.33
CA ARG A 215 -7.54 23.58 6.57
C ARG A 215 -8.61 23.19 5.55
N PHE A 216 -9.88 23.39 5.87
CA PHE A 216 -11.03 23.10 5.00
C PHE A 216 -12.21 24.03 5.30
#